data_AF-A0A1V5P0G7-F1
#
_entry.id   AF-A0A1V5P0G7-F1
#
_cell.length_a   1.000
_cell.length_b   1.000
_cell.length_c   1.000
_cell.angle_alpha   90.00
_cell.angle_beta   90.00
_cell.angle_gamma   90.00
#
_symmetry.space_group_name_H-M   'P 1'
#
loop_
_entity.id
_entity.type
_entity.pdbx_description
1 polymer ?
#
loop_
_entity_poly.entity_id
_entity_poly.type
_entity_poly.pdbx_seq_one_letter_code
_entity_poly.pdbx_strand_id
1 'polypeptide(L)'
;MNNSLAESNSIREYFDGTAKGYKPLRRQHRYYWQEIFEQCNYFSHETFRVLELGSGGGELVGKIKGIQKAGIEISPELVKIAQANFTQVNFITGDAEEVQAVGEFDLIIISNLIGYSHDIQHLFETVKHYCHDNTKIIVTYYNNLWEPFLKFAEFIGLKERTPIQNWLSHRDIKNILSVSGFDVYRESRKTLVPFNIPLVSWFFNRFLVNLPLINRLALNKFSFARLNRLVERDQVQDKYSVSIVIPARNESGNLRDVLQRIPRFGKFQEVIFIEGNSTDDTWEVIEGIIRDNKTHFRLKSGKQPGKGKYDAVRMGFDMAEGDILMILDADLTVSPEDLPKFYNAIATGTGDFINGTRLVYAMEKQAMRFLNMLGNRFFSAMFSWLLGQHFTDTLCGTKVMFRADYNRLVTNRKFFGDFDPFGDFDLIFGAYKLNLKIVEVPIRYKERKYGTTNISRFRHGLILLKMCVFAARKIKFR
;
A
#
# COMPACT_ATOMS: atom_id res chain seq x y z
N MET A 1 21.08 31.83 -4.07
CA MET A 1 22.10 31.28 -3.14
C MET A 1 22.18 32.08 -1.84
N ASN A 2 22.41 33.40 -1.82
CA ASN A 2 22.55 34.14 -0.55
C ASN A 2 21.28 34.19 0.36
N ASN A 3 20.06 34.23 -0.19
CA ASN A 3 18.84 34.24 0.63
C ASN A 3 18.49 32.85 1.23
N SER A 4 18.66 31.77 0.45
CA SER A 4 18.40 30.40 0.91
C SER A 4 19.33 29.98 2.05
N LEU A 5 20.62 30.33 1.98
CA LEU A 5 21.56 30.10 3.08
C LEU A 5 21.23 30.91 4.33
N ALA A 6 20.78 32.17 4.18
CA ALA A 6 20.39 33.01 5.31
C ALA A 6 19.11 32.49 6.01
N GLU A 7 18.15 31.97 5.25
CA GLU A 7 16.92 31.39 5.79
C GLU A 7 17.14 30.00 6.42
N SER A 8 17.96 29.14 5.80
CA SER A 8 18.39 27.86 6.38
C SER A 8 19.13 28.09 7.72
N ASN A 9 19.99 29.12 7.79
CA ASN A 9 20.63 29.53 9.04
C ASN A 9 19.62 30.01 10.11
N SER A 10 18.60 30.77 9.73
CA SER A 10 17.53 31.21 10.65
C SER A 10 16.73 30.04 11.23
N ILE A 11 16.38 29.05 10.40
CA ILE A 11 15.68 27.83 10.84
C ILE A 11 16.56 27.02 11.79
N ARG A 12 17.85 26.87 11.45
CA ARG A 12 18.83 26.21 12.31
C ARG A 12 18.95 26.89 13.67
N GLU A 13 19.11 28.20 13.70
CA GLU A 13 19.18 29.00 14.93
C GLU A 13 17.93 28.82 15.80
N TYR A 14 16.74 28.78 15.18
CA TYR A 14 15.48 28.52 15.88
C TYR A 14 15.48 27.13 16.56
N PHE A 15 15.85 26.07 15.85
CA PHE A 15 15.87 24.71 16.41
C PHE A 15 16.99 24.53 17.45
N ASP A 16 18.15 25.13 17.26
CA ASP A 16 19.23 25.15 18.26
C ASP A 16 18.79 25.89 19.55
N GLY A 17 18.09 27.02 19.41
CA GLY A 17 17.57 27.79 20.53
C GLY A 17 16.50 27.05 21.34
N THR A 18 15.69 26.20 20.68
CA THR A 18 14.61 25.43 21.30
C THR A 18 15.03 24.03 21.77
N ALA A 19 16.23 23.57 21.41
CA ALA A 19 16.72 22.22 21.69
C ALA A 19 16.66 21.84 23.18
N LYS A 20 16.97 22.78 24.10
CA LYS A 20 16.88 22.54 25.55
C LYS A 20 15.45 22.27 26.04
N GLY A 21 14.46 22.93 25.43
CA GLY A 21 13.03 22.78 25.74
C GLY A 21 12.35 21.62 25.00
N TYR A 22 13.03 21.04 24.00
CA TYR A 22 12.48 20.04 23.10
C TYR A 22 11.90 18.81 23.82
N LYS A 23 12.66 18.21 24.74
CA LYS A 23 12.24 17.02 25.49
C LYS A 23 11.00 17.27 26.36
N PRO A 24 10.97 18.31 27.22
CA PRO A 24 9.76 18.69 27.94
C PRO A 24 8.54 18.89 27.04
N LEU A 25 8.70 19.61 25.91
CA LEU A 25 7.62 19.88 24.96
C LEU A 25 7.11 18.59 24.30
N ARG A 26 8.02 17.72 23.84
CA ARG A 26 7.70 16.38 23.33
C ARG A 26 6.92 15.55 24.36
N ARG A 27 7.29 15.64 25.65
CA ARG A 27 6.60 14.93 26.74
C ARG A 27 5.20 15.50 26.99
N GLN A 28 5.05 16.81 27.00
CA GLN A 28 3.76 17.49 27.17
C GLN A 28 2.78 17.12 26.07
N HIS A 29 3.24 17.07 24.82
CA HIS A 29 2.44 16.73 23.65
C HIS A 29 2.60 15.27 23.20
N ARG A 30 2.93 14.35 24.12
CA ARG A 30 3.20 12.94 23.82
C ARG A 30 2.09 12.28 23.02
N TYR A 31 0.83 12.60 23.31
CA TYR A 31 -0.34 12.01 22.66
C TYR A 31 -0.39 12.31 21.15
N TYR A 32 -0.09 13.55 20.76
CA TYR A 32 0.01 13.95 19.35
C TYR A 32 1.12 13.19 18.61
N TRP A 33 2.31 13.15 19.20
CA TRP A 33 3.48 12.51 18.59
C TRP A 33 3.36 10.98 18.53
N GLN A 34 2.68 10.38 19.51
CA GLN A 34 2.41 8.95 19.54
C GLN A 34 1.55 8.53 18.34
N GLU A 35 0.55 9.32 17.93
CA GLU A 35 -0.26 9.02 16.76
C GLU A 35 0.59 9.01 15.48
N ILE A 36 1.47 10.01 15.29
CA ILE A 36 2.38 10.06 14.13
C ILE A 36 3.29 8.84 14.09
N PHE A 37 3.88 8.50 15.25
CA PHE A 37 4.69 7.30 15.41
C PHE A 37 3.91 6.03 15.04
N GLU A 38 2.69 5.85 15.55
CA GLU A 38 1.87 4.67 15.28
C GLU A 38 1.46 4.56 13.80
N GLN A 39 1.19 5.69 13.13
CA GLN A 39 0.92 5.70 11.69
C GLN A 39 2.15 5.26 10.88
N CYS A 40 3.33 5.82 11.14
CA CYS A 40 4.54 5.46 10.43
C CYS A 40 4.98 4.02 10.74
N ASN A 41 5.01 3.65 12.02
CA ASN A 41 5.44 2.32 12.47
C ASN A 41 4.53 1.18 11.99
N TYR A 42 3.26 1.46 11.68
CA TYR A 42 2.36 0.48 11.09
C TYR A 42 2.82 -0.01 9.72
N PHE A 43 3.48 0.85 8.94
CA PHE A 43 3.99 0.52 7.61
C PHE A 43 5.49 0.23 7.60
N SER A 44 6.15 0.22 8.75
CA SER A 44 7.54 -0.22 8.87
C SER A 44 7.64 -1.72 9.21
N HIS A 45 8.80 -2.31 8.93
CA HIS A 45 9.12 -3.71 9.17
C HIS A 45 10.51 -3.82 9.81
N GLU A 46 10.77 -4.91 10.55
CA GLU A 46 12.06 -5.11 11.24
C GLU A 46 13.25 -5.18 10.29
N THR A 47 13.01 -5.56 9.03
CA THR A 47 14.06 -5.69 8.00
C THR A 47 14.31 -4.39 7.23
N PHE A 48 13.54 -3.33 7.47
CA PHE A 48 13.66 -2.10 6.70
C PHE A 48 14.88 -1.29 7.11
N ARG A 49 15.55 -0.71 6.11
CA ARG A 49 16.39 0.47 6.28
C ARG A 49 15.48 1.69 6.32
N VAL A 50 15.52 2.47 7.39
CA VAL A 50 14.62 3.62 7.61
C VAL A 50 15.40 4.92 7.70
N LEU A 51 14.97 5.93 6.94
CA LEU A 51 15.48 7.30 7.01
C LEU A 51 14.37 8.25 7.49
N GLU A 52 14.69 9.14 8.43
CA GLU A 52 13.83 10.26 8.80
C GLU A 52 14.52 11.59 8.45
N LEU A 53 13.83 12.43 7.66
CA LEU A 53 14.25 13.80 7.36
C LEU A 53 13.50 14.78 8.28
N GLY A 54 14.26 15.64 8.97
CA GLY A 54 13.75 16.49 10.05
C GLY A 54 13.54 15.68 11.33
N SER A 55 14.55 14.89 11.72
CA SER A 55 14.41 13.90 12.80
C SER A 55 14.28 14.49 14.22
N GLY A 56 14.60 15.77 14.40
CA GLY A 56 14.58 16.45 15.69
C GLY A 56 15.39 15.71 16.75
N GLY A 57 14.78 15.41 17.91
CA GLY A 57 15.39 14.62 18.98
C GLY A 57 15.47 13.11 18.72
N GLY A 58 15.07 12.65 17.52
CA GLY A 58 15.19 11.28 17.07
C GLY A 58 14.13 10.31 17.59
N GLU A 59 13.06 10.77 18.27
CA GLU A 59 12.11 9.87 18.93
C GLU A 59 11.32 8.97 18.00
N LEU A 60 11.06 9.42 16.76
CA LEU A 60 10.33 8.66 15.77
C LEU A 60 11.23 7.57 15.17
N VAL A 61 12.32 7.94 14.48
CA VAL A 61 13.28 6.97 13.93
C VAL A 61 13.94 6.10 15.00
N GLY A 62 14.18 6.64 16.19
CA GLY A 62 14.73 5.91 17.34
C GLY A 62 13.89 4.70 17.74
N LYS A 63 12.56 4.81 17.67
CA LYS A 63 11.61 3.80 18.13
C LYS A 63 10.95 3.00 17.00
N ILE A 64 10.99 3.49 15.76
CA ILE A 64 10.37 2.79 14.65
C ILE A 64 11.10 1.48 14.36
N LYS A 65 10.35 0.48 13.90
CA LYS A 65 10.90 -0.80 13.43
C LYS A 65 11.86 -0.57 12.26
N GLY A 66 12.94 -1.34 12.22
CA GLY A 66 13.95 -1.29 11.16
C GLY A 66 15.32 -1.77 11.63
N ILE A 67 16.08 -2.38 10.72
CA ILE A 67 17.39 -2.98 10.99
C ILE A 67 18.51 -1.94 10.97
N GLN A 68 18.39 -0.94 10.10
CA GLN A 68 19.33 0.16 9.98
C GLN A 68 18.54 1.45 9.90
N LYS A 69 18.93 2.44 10.69
CA LYS A 69 18.13 3.64 10.89
C LYS A 69 19.01 4.87 10.85
N ALA A 70 18.56 5.90 10.14
CA ALA A 70 19.26 7.16 10.03
C ALA A 70 18.30 8.34 10.19
N GLY A 71 18.79 9.43 10.79
CA GLY A 71 18.06 10.69 10.92
C GLY A 71 18.89 11.84 10.39
N ILE A 72 18.31 12.69 9.55
CA ILE A 72 18.92 13.95 9.11
C ILE A 72 18.21 15.08 9.85
N GLU A 73 18.98 15.97 10.45
CA GLU A 73 18.48 17.11 11.22
C GLU A 73 19.41 18.32 11.06
N ILE A 74 18.83 19.50 10.84
CA ILE A 74 19.58 20.72 10.57
C ILE A 74 20.24 21.27 11.84
N SER A 75 19.62 21.06 13.01
CA SER A 75 20.13 21.49 14.31
C SER A 75 21.19 20.54 14.88
N PRO A 76 22.47 20.98 15.02
CA PRO A 76 23.48 20.18 15.72
C PRO A 76 23.11 19.88 17.17
N GLU A 77 22.42 20.79 17.86
CA GLU A 77 22.02 20.58 19.26
C GLU A 77 20.96 19.48 19.39
N LEU A 78 19.97 19.44 18.48
CA LEU A 78 19.00 18.34 18.43
C LEU A 78 19.67 17.01 18.06
N VAL A 79 20.64 17.01 17.13
CA VAL A 79 21.43 15.81 16.80
C VAL A 79 22.17 15.27 18.01
N LYS A 80 22.83 16.13 18.80
CA LYS A 80 23.50 15.70 20.06
C LYS A 80 22.51 15.05 21.03
N ILE A 81 21.33 15.65 21.19
CA ILE A 81 20.27 15.09 22.03
C ILE A 81 19.82 13.73 21.49
N ALA A 82 19.64 13.60 20.17
CA ALA A 82 19.19 12.38 19.52
C ALA A 82 20.20 11.25 19.67
N GLN A 83 21.49 11.52 19.39
CA GLN A 83 22.59 10.57 19.55
C GLN A 83 22.72 10.06 20.99
N ALA A 84 22.52 10.94 21.97
CA ALA A 84 22.56 10.57 23.39
C ALA A 84 21.41 9.64 23.81
N ASN A 85 20.25 9.69 23.14
CA ASN A 85 19.07 8.88 23.52
C ASN A 85 18.89 7.63 22.66
N PHE A 86 19.38 7.64 21.43
CA PHE A 86 19.16 6.60 20.43
C PHE A 86 20.46 6.23 19.74
N THR A 87 21.39 5.64 20.50
CA THR A 87 22.74 5.27 20.04
C THR A 87 22.75 4.26 18.88
N GLN A 88 21.63 3.56 18.67
CA GLN A 88 21.44 2.63 17.56
C GLN A 88 21.07 3.29 16.22
N VAL A 89 20.88 4.62 16.19
CA VAL A 89 20.51 5.37 14.98
C VAL A 89 21.68 6.24 14.54
N ASN A 90 21.98 6.24 13.25
CA ASN A 90 22.96 7.14 12.67
C ASN A 90 22.35 8.52 12.43
N PHE A 91 22.66 9.50 13.29
CA PHE A 91 22.18 10.88 13.11
C PHE A 91 23.23 11.74 12.42
N ILE A 92 22.79 12.48 11.41
CA ILE A 92 23.60 13.34 10.55
C ILE A 92 23.09 14.77 10.72
N THR A 93 24.00 15.68 11.04
CA THR A 93 23.71 17.11 11.03
C THR A 93 23.81 17.65 9.62
N GLY A 94 22.74 18.26 9.11
CA GLY A 94 22.75 18.93 7.81
C GLY A 94 21.36 19.27 7.30
N ASP A 95 21.31 20.11 6.28
CA ASP A 95 20.08 20.48 5.60
C ASP A 95 19.59 19.30 4.74
N ALA A 96 18.35 18.86 4.95
CA ALA A 96 17.78 17.75 4.19
C ALA A 96 17.65 18.04 2.69
N GLU A 97 17.69 19.32 2.29
CA GLU A 97 17.73 19.74 0.89
C GLU A 97 19.10 19.48 0.25
N GLU A 98 20.20 19.55 1.02
CA GLU A 98 21.58 19.55 0.50
C GLU A 98 22.42 18.33 0.90
N VAL A 99 22.01 17.60 1.96
CA VAL A 99 22.79 16.47 2.49
C VAL A 99 22.96 15.41 1.41
N GLN A 100 24.21 14.95 1.25
CA GLN A 100 24.56 13.91 0.30
C GLN A 100 23.99 12.54 0.70
N ALA A 101 23.75 11.71 -0.30
CA ALA A 101 23.21 10.37 -0.12
C ALA A 101 24.08 9.53 0.83
N VAL A 102 23.48 9.04 1.92
CA VAL A 102 24.13 8.13 2.88
C VAL A 102 23.77 6.65 2.66
N GLY A 103 23.12 6.37 1.53
CA GLY A 103 22.63 5.06 1.13
C GLY A 103 21.16 5.08 0.72
N GLU A 104 20.67 3.94 0.24
CA GLU A 104 19.26 3.75 -0.11
C GLU A 104 18.46 3.17 1.07
N PHE A 105 17.17 3.49 1.13
CA PHE A 105 16.30 3.11 2.24
C PHE A 105 14.98 2.51 1.76
N ASP A 106 14.45 1.53 2.50
CA ASP A 106 13.15 0.91 2.20
C ASP A 106 11.97 1.83 2.58
N LEU A 107 12.17 2.64 3.63
CA LEU A 107 11.18 3.59 4.12
C LEU A 107 11.84 4.94 4.43
N ILE A 108 11.35 6.00 3.80
CA ILE A 108 11.76 7.38 4.08
C ILE A 108 10.57 8.13 4.68
N ILE A 109 10.81 8.84 5.77
CA ILE A 109 9.80 9.61 6.50
C ILE A 109 10.21 11.07 6.48
N ILE A 110 9.31 11.93 6.01
CA ILE A 110 9.50 13.38 5.99
C ILE A 110 8.55 13.95 7.04
N SER A 111 9.05 14.20 8.25
CA SER A 111 8.21 14.50 9.41
C SER A 111 8.01 16.00 9.61
N ASN A 112 6.92 16.55 9.04
CA ASN A 112 6.56 17.98 9.11
C ASN A 112 7.64 18.96 8.58
N LEU A 113 8.75 18.45 8.03
CA LEU A 113 9.87 19.21 7.50
C LEU A 113 9.47 20.13 6.34
N ILE A 114 8.52 19.72 5.50
CA ILE A 114 8.10 20.50 4.32
C ILE A 114 7.53 21.88 4.68
N GLY A 115 7.09 22.08 5.93
CA GLY A 115 6.68 23.40 6.41
C GLY A 115 7.83 24.38 6.54
N TYR A 116 9.05 23.88 6.77
CA TYR A 116 10.26 24.68 6.95
C TYR A 116 11.20 24.66 5.74
N SER A 117 10.96 23.76 4.78
CA SER A 117 11.77 23.65 3.57
C SER A 117 11.69 24.92 2.72
N HIS A 118 12.83 25.41 2.23
CA HIS A 118 12.90 26.57 1.35
C HIS A 118 12.45 26.18 -0.07
N ASP A 119 12.98 25.07 -0.59
CA ASP A 119 12.58 24.50 -1.87
C ASP A 119 12.11 23.05 -1.69
N ILE A 120 10.80 22.88 -1.54
CA ILE A 120 10.16 21.56 -1.33
C ILE A 120 10.37 20.66 -2.55
N GLN A 121 10.42 21.21 -3.76
CA GLN A 121 10.68 20.43 -4.95
C GLN A 121 12.12 19.90 -4.91
N HIS A 122 13.09 20.78 -4.61
CA HIS A 122 14.48 20.36 -4.46
C HIS A 122 14.66 19.32 -3.36
N LEU A 123 14.01 19.48 -2.20
CA LEU A 123 13.97 18.46 -1.14
C LEU A 123 13.56 17.09 -1.69
N PHE A 124 12.47 17.02 -2.47
CA PHE A 124 12.02 15.76 -3.05
C PHE A 124 12.98 15.24 -4.15
N GLU A 125 13.61 16.12 -4.92
CA GLU A 125 14.67 15.72 -5.84
C GLU A 125 15.85 15.08 -5.12
N THR A 126 16.29 15.67 -4.00
CA THR A 126 17.31 15.10 -3.11
C THR A 126 16.85 13.75 -2.55
N VAL A 127 15.56 13.62 -2.20
CA VAL A 127 14.99 12.36 -1.68
C VAL A 127 15.19 11.18 -2.64
N LYS A 128 15.22 11.42 -3.96
CA LYS A 128 15.44 10.36 -4.96
C LYS A 128 16.77 9.65 -4.76
N HIS A 129 17.80 10.35 -4.28
CA HIS A 129 19.12 9.76 -4.07
C HIS A 129 19.16 8.75 -2.93
N TYR A 130 18.14 8.73 -2.07
CA TYR A 130 17.96 7.74 -1.01
C TYR A 130 17.01 6.60 -1.41
N CYS A 131 16.48 6.61 -2.64
CA CYS A 131 15.47 5.67 -3.09
C CYS A 131 16.05 4.57 -3.97
N HIS A 132 15.54 3.35 -3.77
CA HIS A 132 15.56 2.26 -4.74
C HIS A 132 14.13 1.99 -5.24
N ASP A 133 13.96 1.06 -6.18
CA ASP A 133 12.69 0.78 -6.87
C ASP A 133 11.48 0.45 -5.98
N ASN A 134 11.73 0.04 -4.73
CA ASN A 134 10.71 -0.40 -3.78
C ASN A 134 10.57 0.53 -2.56
N THR A 135 11.33 1.64 -2.52
CA THR A 135 11.28 2.61 -1.44
C THR A 135 9.88 3.19 -1.28
N LYS A 136 9.39 3.21 -0.04
CA LYS A 136 8.14 3.85 0.34
C LYS A 136 8.44 5.17 1.05
N ILE A 137 7.65 6.19 0.76
CA ILE A 137 7.79 7.51 1.35
C ILE A 137 6.52 7.85 2.13
N ILE A 138 6.70 8.35 3.35
CA ILE A 138 5.62 8.89 4.18
C ILE A 138 5.93 10.36 4.45
N VAL A 139 5.12 11.24 3.89
CA VAL A 139 5.18 12.68 4.19
C VAL A 139 4.11 13.01 5.20
N THR A 140 4.49 13.58 6.34
CA THR A 140 3.54 14.08 7.34
C THR A 140 3.47 15.58 7.27
N TYR A 141 2.25 16.12 7.30
CA TYR A 141 2.04 17.55 7.40
C TYR A 141 0.76 17.86 8.17
N TYR A 142 0.73 18.98 8.88
CA TYR A 142 -0.46 19.39 9.59
C TYR A 142 -1.47 20.06 8.65
N ASN A 143 -2.70 20.15 9.12
CA ASN A 143 -3.80 20.72 8.36
C ASN A 143 -3.88 22.22 8.63
N ASN A 144 -3.62 23.01 7.61
CA ASN A 144 -3.72 24.48 7.61
C ASN A 144 -5.01 25.07 8.20
N LEU A 145 -6.12 24.31 8.23
CA LEU A 145 -7.34 24.72 8.94
C LEU A 145 -7.11 24.97 10.45
N TRP A 146 -6.04 24.41 11.00
CA TRP A 146 -5.63 24.59 12.40
C TRP A 146 -4.76 25.82 12.62
N GLU A 147 -4.24 26.47 11.57
CA GLU A 147 -3.30 27.59 11.68
C GLU A 147 -3.83 28.74 12.55
N PRO A 148 -5.11 29.20 12.43
CA PRO A 148 -5.63 30.25 13.31
C PRO A 148 -5.61 29.84 14.79
N PHE A 149 -5.91 28.58 15.10
CA PHE A 149 -5.88 28.05 16.47
C PHE A 149 -4.44 27.93 16.99
N LEU A 150 -3.50 27.54 16.12
CA LEU A 150 -2.07 27.46 16.47
C LEU A 150 -1.49 28.85 16.73
N LYS A 151 -1.82 29.83 15.89
CA LYS A 151 -1.41 31.24 16.07
C LYS A 151 -2.04 31.85 17.32
N PHE A 152 -3.29 31.51 17.61
CA PHE A 152 -3.92 31.91 18.87
C PHE A 152 -3.21 31.29 20.08
N ALA A 153 -2.84 30.00 20.01
CA ALA A 153 -2.07 29.33 21.05
C ALA A 153 -0.68 29.96 21.26
N GLU A 154 -0.02 30.41 20.19
CA GLU A 154 1.22 31.20 20.24
C GLU A 154 1.01 32.55 20.93
N PHE A 155 -0.08 33.23 20.61
CA PHE A 155 -0.42 34.54 21.18
C PHE A 155 -0.63 34.47 22.71
N ILE A 156 -1.29 33.43 23.20
CA ILE A 156 -1.55 33.23 24.63
C ILE A 156 -0.45 32.47 25.38
N GLY A 157 0.66 32.14 24.70
CA GLY A 157 1.83 31.49 25.32
C GLY A 157 1.69 29.98 25.60
N LEU A 158 0.67 29.31 25.03
CA LEU A 158 0.52 27.84 25.12
C LEU A 158 1.39 27.08 24.11
N LYS A 159 1.87 27.74 23.05
CA LYS A 159 2.78 27.21 22.03
C LYS A 159 3.91 28.21 21.79
N GLU A 160 5.13 27.74 21.60
CA GLU A 160 6.25 28.60 21.20
C GLU A 160 6.02 29.17 19.79
N ARG A 161 6.45 30.41 19.56
CA ARG A 161 6.40 31.04 18.23
C ARG A 161 7.30 30.25 17.29
N THR A 162 6.73 29.71 16.22
CA THR A 162 7.48 29.01 15.18
C THR A 162 7.88 30.00 14.07
N PRO A 163 8.97 29.72 13.32
CA PRO A 163 9.29 30.41 12.08
C PRO A 163 8.11 30.44 11.10
N ILE A 164 8.21 31.30 10.08
CA ILE A 164 7.27 31.31 8.97
C ILE A 164 7.29 29.92 8.32
N GLN A 165 6.12 29.34 8.10
CA GLN A 165 5.97 28.04 7.47
C GLN A 165 5.23 28.14 6.15
N ASN A 166 5.55 27.21 5.25
CA ASN A 166 4.84 27.05 3.98
C ASN A 166 3.37 26.69 4.20
N TRP A 167 2.46 27.38 3.52
CA TRP A 167 1.03 27.08 3.64
C TRP A 167 0.56 26.11 2.56
N LEU A 168 0.69 24.81 2.83
CA LEU A 168 0.47 23.76 1.82
C LEU A 168 -0.88 23.04 2.00
N SER A 169 -1.70 23.02 0.94
CA SER A 169 -2.84 22.12 0.86
C SER A 169 -2.38 20.70 0.49
N HIS A 170 -3.25 19.72 0.68
CA HIS A 170 -2.98 18.34 0.26
C HIS A 170 -2.77 18.22 -1.26
N ARG A 171 -3.44 19.08 -2.05
CA ARG A 171 -3.29 19.12 -3.51
C ARG A 171 -1.91 19.62 -3.87
N ASP A 172 -1.39 20.60 -3.13
CA ASP A 172 -0.05 21.16 -3.36
C ASP A 172 1.01 20.10 -3.06
N ILE A 173 0.94 19.42 -1.91
CA ILE A 173 1.88 18.34 -1.56
C ILE A 173 1.85 17.24 -2.64
N LYS A 174 0.66 16.81 -3.07
CA LYS A 174 0.53 15.80 -4.12
C LYS A 174 1.10 16.28 -5.46
N ASN A 175 0.86 17.54 -5.82
CA ASN A 175 1.36 18.13 -7.04
C ASN A 175 2.89 18.22 -7.04
N ILE A 176 3.47 18.75 -5.95
CA ILE A 176 4.93 18.91 -5.81
C ILE A 176 5.62 17.54 -5.83
N LEU A 177 5.07 16.53 -5.13
CA LEU A 177 5.54 15.15 -5.25
C LEU A 177 5.48 14.64 -6.70
N SER A 178 4.37 14.89 -7.41
CA SER A 178 4.19 14.44 -8.79
C SER A 178 5.17 15.08 -9.77
N VAL A 179 5.38 16.40 -9.71
CA VAL A 179 6.36 17.10 -10.57
C VAL A 179 7.79 16.70 -10.20
N SER A 180 8.01 16.33 -8.94
CA SER A 180 9.27 15.76 -8.47
C SER A 180 9.41 14.28 -8.83
N GLY A 181 8.53 13.67 -9.63
CA GLY A 181 8.66 12.28 -10.08
C GLY A 181 8.27 11.23 -9.04
N PHE A 182 7.42 11.57 -8.06
CA PHE A 182 6.82 10.63 -7.12
C PHE A 182 5.34 10.40 -7.41
N ASP A 183 4.86 9.21 -7.10
CA ASP A 183 3.49 8.78 -7.30
C ASP A 183 2.79 8.60 -5.94
N VAL A 184 1.85 9.50 -5.63
CA VAL A 184 1.06 9.46 -4.39
C VAL A 184 -0.12 8.53 -4.58
N TYR A 185 -0.05 7.35 -3.97
CA TYR A 185 -1.08 6.31 -4.13
C TYR A 185 -2.07 6.23 -2.98
N ARG A 186 -1.77 6.82 -1.83
CA ARG A 186 -2.67 6.80 -0.67
C ARG A 186 -2.51 8.06 0.18
N GLU A 187 -3.62 8.50 0.73
CA GLU A 187 -3.65 9.56 1.75
C GLU A 187 -4.38 9.06 3.00
N SER A 188 -3.97 9.54 4.16
CA SER A 188 -4.71 9.33 5.41
C SER A 188 -4.71 10.57 6.28
N ARG A 189 -5.72 10.66 7.17
CA ARG A 189 -5.93 11.81 8.04
C ARG A 189 -6.20 11.30 9.46
N LYS A 190 -5.55 11.90 10.45
CA LYS A 190 -5.63 11.50 11.87
C LYS A 190 -5.60 12.69 12.80
N THR A 191 -6.01 12.45 14.04
CA THR A 191 -6.05 13.42 15.14
C THR A 191 -7.08 14.55 14.93
N LEU A 192 -8.22 14.49 15.60
CA LEU A 192 -9.12 15.64 15.77
C LEU A 192 -8.81 16.40 17.06
N VAL A 193 -8.34 15.70 18.10
CA VAL A 193 -7.99 16.30 19.39
C VAL A 193 -6.53 15.97 19.69
N PRO A 194 -5.60 16.94 19.64
CA PRO A 194 -4.17 16.68 19.82
C PRO A 194 -3.73 16.50 21.29
N PHE A 195 -4.64 16.73 22.25
CA PHE A 195 -4.40 16.61 23.68
C PHE A 195 -5.01 15.33 24.26
N ASN A 196 -4.38 14.79 25.30
CA ASN A 196 -4.91 13.63 26.01
C ASN A 196 -6.01 14.03 26.99
N ILE A 197 -7.25 14.11 26.51
CA ILE A 197 -8.45 14.21 27.36
C ILE A 197 -9.07 12.81 27.40
N PRO A 198 -9.00 12.09 28.53
CA PRO A 198 -9.52 10.72 28.63
C PRO A 198 -10.96 10.62 28.11
N LEU A 199 -11.28 9.51 27.43
CA LEU A 199 -12.55 9.24 26.75
C LEU A 199 -12.86 10.16 25.55
N VAL A 200 -12.71 11.48 25.67
CA VAL A 200 -12.98 12.43 24.58
C VAL A 200 -11.97 12.27 23.45
N SER A 201 -10.68 12.47 23.74
CA SER A 201 -9.62 12.34 22.74
C SER A 201 -9.57 10.93 22.16
N TRP A 202 -9.84 9.90 22.99
CA TRP A 202 -10.00 8.52 22.56
C TRP A 202 -11.14 8.36 21.56
N PHE A 203 -12.36 8.81 21.88
CA PHE A 203 -13.51 8.64 21.01
C PHE A 203 -13.35 9.40 19.69
N PHE A 204 -12.88 10.64 19.76
CA PHE A 204 -12.69 11.51 18.60
C PHE A 204 -11.60 10.97 17.67
N ASN A 205 -10.43 10.62 18.20
CA ASN A 205 -9.30 10.17 17.38
C ASN A 205 -9.38 8.70 16.99
N ARG A 206 -10.07 7.85 17.77
CA ARG A 206 -10.24 6.44 17.40
C ARG A 206 -11.39 6.26 16.44
N PHE A 207 -12.53 6.92 16.63
CA PHE A 207 -13.74 6.68 15.84
C PHE A 207 -14.06 7.84 14.89
N LEU A 208 -14.32 9.04 15.40
CA LEU A 208 -14.86 10.14 14.58
C LEU A 208 -13.91 10.57 13.46
N VAL A 209 -12.60 10.58 13.70
CA VAL A 209 -11.61 10.96 12.67
C VAL A 209 -11.63 10.07 11.45
N ASN A 210 -12.14 8.83 11.56
CA ASN A 210 -12.21 7.91 10.43
C ASN A 210 -13.50 8.10 9.61
N LEU A 211 -14.48 8.87 10.10
CA LEU A 211 -15.74 9.08 9.37
C LEU A 211 -15.52 10.00 8.15
N PRO A 212 -16.17 9.71 7.02
CA PRO A 212 -16.16 10.60 5.86
C PRO A 212 -16.58 12.02 6.25
N LEU A 213 -16.02 13.03 5.59
CA LEU A 213 -16.20 14.46 5.86
C LEU A 213 -15.57 14.96 7.17
N ILE A 214 -15.82 14.29 8.30
CA ILE A 214 -15.21 14.65 9.59
C ILE A 214 -13.68 14.55 9.52
N ASN A 215 -13.17 13.52 8.83
CA ASN A 215 -11.74 13.34 8.63
C ASN A 215 -11.04 14.53 7.94
N ARG A 216 -11.77 15.43 7.27
CA ARG A 216 -11.21 16.65 6.65
C ARG A 216 -10.75 17.68 7.69
N LEU A 217 -11.29 17.61 8.90
CA LEU A 217 -10.92 18.47 10.03
C LEU A 217 -9.72 17.94 10.80
N ALA A 218 -9.24 16.74 10.49
CA ALA A 218 -8.11 16.15 11.21
C ALA A 218 -6.85 17.02 11.05
N LEU A 219 -6.10 17.15 12.14
CA LEU A 219 -4.87 17.91 12.23
C LEU A 219 -3.75 17.27 11.41
N ASN A 220 -3.54 15.95 11.54
CA ASN A 220 -2.44 15.28 10.85
C ASN A 220 -2.88 14.72 9.50
N LYS A 221 -2.10 14.98 8.47
CA LYS A 221 -2.22 14.39 7.14
C LYS A 221 -0.97 13.58 6.83
N PHE A 222 -1.18 12.43 6.19
CA PHE A 222 -0.13 11.54 5.73
C PHE A 222 -0.31 11.29 4.25
N SER A 223 0.73 11.56 3.47
CA SER A 223 0.80 11.23 2.05
C SER A 223 1.78 10.07 1.89
N PHE A 224 1.30 8.99 1.26
CA PHE A 224 2.12 7.81 0.96
C PHE A 224 2.49 7.85 -0.51
N ALA A 225 3.79 7.85 -0.77
CA ALA A 225 4.36 7.98 -2.10
C ALA A 225 5.41 6.91 -2.36
N ARG A 226 5.78 6.78 -3.63
CA ARG A 226 6.91 5.98 -4.13
C ARG A 226 7.49 6.67 -5.37
N LEU A 227 8.71 6.32 -5.76
CA LEU A 227 9.28 6.82 -6.99
C LEU A 227 8.40 6.42 -8.19
N ASN A 228 8.16 7.34 -9.11
CA ASN A 228 7.46 7.05 -10.35
C ASN A 228 8.41 6.31 -11.29
N ARG A 229 8.16 5.02 -11.46
CA ARG A 229 8.99 4.10 -12.26
C ARG A 229 8.31 3.68 -13.56
N LEU A 230 7.48 4.55 -14.15
CA LEU A 230 6.79 4.23 -15.39
C LEU A 230 7.80 3.95 -16.50
N VAL A 231 7.87 2.68 -16.90
CA VAL A 231 8.70 2.20 -18.02
C VAL A 231 7.82 2.02 -19.24
N GLU A 232 8.37 2.24 -20.43
CA GLU A 232 7.65 1.97 -21.68
C GLU A 232 7.34 0.47 -21.83
N ARG A 233 6.24 0.15 -22.51
CA ARG A 233 5.75 -1.23 -22.65
C ARG A 233 6.75 -2.13 -23.36
N ASP A 234 7.38 -1.61 -24.41
CA ASP A 234 8.32 -2.38 -25.24
C ASP A 234 9.55 -2.81 -24.44
N GLN A 235 9.93 -2.03 -23.42
CA GLN A 235 11.09 -2.32 -22.55
C GLN A 235 10.79 -3.38 -21.48
N VAL A 236 9.51 -3.70 -21.23
CA VAL A 236 9.11 -4.67 -20.19
C VAL A 236 8.52 -5.94 -20.76
N GLN A 237 8.30 -6.03 -22.07
CA GLN A 237 7.62 -7.15 -22.72
C GLN A 237 8.24 -8.51 -22.35
N ASP A 238 9.57 -8.58 -22.25
CA ASP A 238 10.34 -9.78 -21.90
C ASP A 238 11.18 -9.61 -20.62
N LYS A 239 10.84 -8.64 -19.76
CA LYS A 239 11.61 -8.36 -18.54
C LYS A 239 11.37 -9.37 -17.42
N TYR A 240 10.10 -9.72 -17.17
CA TYR A 240 9.69 -10.54 -16.04
C TYR A 240 9.09 -11.86 -16.52
N SER A 241 9.35 -12.92 -15.76
CA SER A 241 8.68 -14.22 -15.92
C SER A 241 7.32 -14.22 -15.19
N VAL A 242 6.40 -15.07 -15.65
CA VAL A 242 5.00 -15.07 -15.18
C VAL A 242 4.54 -16.50 -14.84
N SER A 243 3.92 -16.65 -13.68
CA SER A 243 3.19 -17.86 -13.28
C SER A 243 1.70 -17.58 -13.25
N ILE A 244 0.95 -18.28 -14.10
CA ILE A 244 -0.51 -18.18 -14.20
C ILE A 244 -1.12 -19.36 -13.45
N VAL A 245 -1.68 -19.11 -12.27
CA VAL A 245 -2.36 -20.11 -11.47
C VAL A 245 -3.82 -20.18 -11.86
N ILE A 246 -4.27 -21.39 -12.22
CA ILE A 246 -5.64 -21.68 -12.62
C ILE A 246 -6.26 -22.66 -11.61
N PRO A 247 -7.01 -22.18 -10.61
CA PRO A 247 -7.81 -23.05 -9.76
C PRO A 247 -8.99 -23.60 -10.56
N ALA A 248 -9.16 -24.91 -10.57
CA ALA A 248 -10.18 -25.61 -11.35
C ALA A 248 -10.99 -26.57 -10.48
N ARG A 249 -12.31 -26.40 -10.45
CA ARG A 249 -13.23 -27.32 -9.78
C ARG A 249 -14.51 -27.48 -10.56
N ASN A 250 -14.74 -28.68 -11.09
CA ASN A 250 -15.87 -28.97 -11.99
C ASN A 250 -15.86 -28.10 -13.27
N GLU A 251 -14.70 -27.99 -13.91
CA GLU A 251 -14.46 -27.08 -15.04
C GLU A 251 -13.79 -27.80 -16.22
N SER A 252 -13.92 -29.13 -16.31
CA SER A 252 -13.21 -29.97 -17.29
C SER A 252 -13.38 -29.49 -18.74
N GLY A 253 -14.59 -29.03 -19.09
CA GLY A 253 -14.92 -28.52 -20.43
C GLY A 253 -14.23 -27.20 -20.83
N ASN A 254 -13.71 -26.42 -19.88
CA ASN A 254 -13.10 -25.12 -20.17
C ASN A 254 -11.56 -25.17 -20.31
N LEU A 255 -10.90 -26.16 -19.71
CA LEU A 255 -9.44 -26.13 -19.51
C LEU A 255 -8.64 -26.05 -20.81
N ARG A 256 -9.05 -26.79 -21.85
CA ARG A 256 -8.36 -26.76 -23.15
C ARG A 256 -8.56 -25.42 -23.87
N ASP A 257 -9.76 -24.82 -23.82
CA ASP A 257 -10.03 -23.50 -24.41
C ASP A 257 -9.21 -22.41 -23.69
N VAL A 258 -9.14 -22.46 -22.36
CA VAL A 258 -8.32 -21.54 -21.56
C VAL A 258 -6.87 -21.52 -22.07
N LEU A 259 -6.25 -22.69 -22.24
CA LEU A 259 -4.84 -22.78 -22.65
C LEU A 259 -4.58 -22.28 -24.06
N GLN A 260 -5.46 -22.60 -25.01
CA GLN A 260 -5.31 -22.17 -26.40
C GLN A 260 -5.39 -20.65 -26.55
N ARG A 261 -6.05 -19.98 -25.59
CA ARG A 261 -6.31 -18.55 -25.61
C ARG A 261 -5.32 -17.71 -24.81
N ILE A 262 -4.45 -18.33 -24.00
CA ILE A 262 -3.39 -17.59 -23.30
C ILE A 262 -2.39 -17.09 -24.34
N PRO A 263 -2.21 -15.76 -24.50
CA PRO A 263 -1.23 -15.22 -25.44
C PRO A 263 0.19 -15.37 -24.88
N ARG A 264 1.18 -15.24 -25.76
CA ARG A 264 2.59 -15.16 -25.37
C ARG A 264 2.93 -13.76 -24.84
N PHE A 265 3.47 -13.67 -23.64
CA PHE A 265 3.95 -12.42 -23.03
C PHE A 265 4.90 -12.72 -21.86
N GLY A 266 5.73 -11.75 -21.48
CA GLY A 266 6.73 -11.96 -20.46
C GLY A 266 7.90 -12.82 -20.95
N LYS A 267 8.98 -12.80 -20.18
CA LYS A 267 10.22 -13.52 -20.47
C LYS A 267 10.01 -15.03 -20.63
N PHE A 268 9.18 -15.57 -19.74
CA PHE A 268 8.86 -16.98 -19.62
C PHE A 268 7.49 -17.08 -18.95
N GLN A 269 6.70 -18.06 -19.39
CA GLN A 269 5.38 -18.33 -18.84
C GLN A 269 5.32 -19.76 -18.33
N GLU A 270 4.74 -19.93 -17.16
CA GLU A 270 4.22 -21.21 -16.71
C GLU A 270 2.74 -21.09 -16.35
N VAL A 271 2.01 -22.17 -16.57
CA VAL A 271 0.61 -22.33 -16.17
C VAL A 271 0.52 -23.47 -15.17
N ILE A 272 -0.09 -23.19 -14.03
CA ILE A 272 -0.17 -24.10 -12.90
C ILE A 272 -1.65 -24.39 -12.64
N PHE A 273 -2.11 -25.58 -13.02
CA PHE A 273 -3.46 -26.03 -12.71
C PHE A 273 -3.53 -26.59 -11.29
N ILE A 274 -4.45 -26.08 -10.50
CA ILE A 274 -4.71 -26.64 -9.17
C ILE A 274 -6.13 -27.17 -9.11
N GLU A 275 -6.25 -28.48 -8.99
CA GLU A 275 -7.52 -29.21 -8.94
C GLU A 275 -8.16 -29.04 -7.55
N GLY A 276 -9.47 -28.76 -7.56
CA GLY A 276 -10.23 -28.31 -6.40
C GLY A 276 -11.23 -29.31 -5.82
N ASN A 277 -10.90 -30.60 -5.69
CA ASN A 277 -11.83 -31.65 -5.23
C ASN A 277 -13.12 -31.70 -6.07
N SER A 278 -12.94 -31.92 -7.36
CA SER A 278 -14.00 -32.03 -8.36
C SER A 278 -14.77 -33.34 -8.25
N THR A 279 -15.99 -33.32 -8.76
CA THR A 279 -16.88 -34.48 -8.88
C THR A 279 -17.01 -34.95 -10.33
N ASP A 280 -16.48 -34.19 -11.28
CA ASP A 280 -16.36 -34.55 -12.69
C ASP A 280 -14.92 -35.00 -13.03
N ASP A 281 -14.62 -35.12 -14.33
CA ASP A 281 -13.33 -35.56 -14.88
C ASP A 281 -12.27 -34.44 -14.97
N THR A 282 -12.40 -33.37 -14.18
CA THR A 282 -11.47 -32.21 -14.22
C THR A 282 -10.02 -32.64 -14.01
N TRP A 283 -9.73 -33.57 -13.09
CA TRP A 283 -8.35 -33.99 -12.84
C TRP A 283 -7.76 -34.75 -14.02
N GLU A 284 -8.53 -35.68 -14.59
CA GLU A 284 -8.14 -36.52 -15.72
C GLU A 284 -7.85 -35.65 -16.94
N VAL A 285 -8.66 -34.61 -17.17
CA VAL A 285 -8.41 -33.62 -18.23
C VAL A 285 -7.13 -32.83 -17.97
N ILE A 286 -6.87 -32.39 -16.73
CA ILE A 286 -5.60 -31.74 -16.38
C ILE A 286 -4.42 -32.66 -16.69
N GLU A 287 -4.44 -33.92 -16.24
CA GLU A 287 -3.37 -34.88 -16.51
C GLU A 287 -3.18 -35.16 -18.01
N GLY A 288 -4.27 -35.20 -18.77
CA GLY A 288 -4.21 -35.32 -20.23
C GLY A 288 -3.52 -34.12 -20.88
N ILE A 289 -3.86 -32.91 -20.44
CA ILE A 289 -3.23 -31.66 -20.88
C ILE A 289 -1.72 -31.65 -20.57
N ILE A 290 -1.33 -32.03 -19.35
CA ILE A 290 0.09 -32.09 -18.95
C ILE A 290 0.85 -33.08 -19.81
N ARG A 291 0.25 -34.25 -20.11
CA ARG A 291 0.86 -35.28 -20.98
C ARG A 291 1.01 -34.82 -22.42
N ASP A 292 -0.01 -34.15 -22.96
CA ASP A 292 0.02 -33.64 -24.33
C ASP A 292 1.16 -32.60 -24.49
N ASN A 293 1.33 -31.71 -23.51
CA ASN A 293 2.37 -30.67 -23.43
C ASN A 293 2.62 -29.85 -24.72
N LYS A 294 1.61 -29.69 -25.57
CA LYS A 294 1.70 -28.93 -26.84
C LYS A 294 1.44 -27.44 -26.62
N THR A 295 2.22 -26.79 -25.76
CA THR A 295 2.04 -25.37 -25.45
C THR A 295 3.36 -24.59 -25.50
N HIS A 296 3.29 -23.27 -25.62
CA HIS A 296 4.47 -22.40 -25.63
C HIS A 296 4.94 -22.00 -24.23
N PHE A 297 4.29 -22.49 -23.18
CA PHE A 297 4.59 -22.25 -21.78
C PHE A 297 4.82 -23.57 -21.05
N ARG A 298 5.44 -23.51 -19.87
CA ARG A 298 5.59 -24.70 -19.02
C ARG A 298 4.27 -25.02 -18.32
N LEU A 299 3.93 -26.29 -18.26
CA LEU A 299 2.75 -26.77 -17.54
C LEU A 299 3.14 -27.43 -16.22
N LYS A 300 2.41 -27.13 -15.15
CA LYS A 300 2.45 -27.82 -13.86
C LYS A 300 1.03 -28.12 -13.40
N SER A 301 0.87 -29.10 -12.53
CA SER A 301 -0.41 -29.38 -11.89
C SER A 301 -0.25 -29.90 -10.45
N GLY A 302 -1.30 -29.73 -9.66
CA GLY A 302 -1.42 -30.28 -8.31
C GLY A 302 -2.88 -30.45 -7.89
N LYS A 303 -3.12 -31.25 -6.85
CA LYS A 303 -4.42 -31.36 -6.18
C LYS A 303 -4.39 -30.61 -4.86
N GLN A 304 -5.34 -29.70 -4.65
CA GLN A 304 -5.39 -28.94 -3.41
C GLN A 304 -5.70 -29.87 -2.22
N PRO A 305 -4.99 -29.76 -1.09
CA PRO A 305 -5.26 -30.59 0.10
C PRO A 305 -6.47 -30.07 0.90
N GLY A 306 -6.76 -28.77 0.82
CA GLY A 306 -7.80 -28.10 1.58
C GLY A 306 -9.07 -27.86 0.75
N LYS A 307 -9.83 -26.83 1.12
CA LYS A 307 -11.14 -26.52 0.51
C LYS A 307 -11.21 -25.07 0.05
N GLY A 308 -11.85 -24.85 -1.09
CA GLY A 308 -12.12 -23.52 -1.61
C GLY A 308 -11.00 -22.98 -2.51
N LYS A 309 -11.32 -21.91 -3.24
CA LYS A 309 -10.42 -21.29 -4.22
C LYS A 309 -9.12 -20.78 -3.58
N TYR A 310 -9.21 -20.22 -2.37
CA TYR A 310 -8.05 -19.65 -1.69
C TYR A 310 -6.93 -20.68 -1.47
N ASP A 311 -7.29 -21.93 -1.15
CA ASP A 311 -6.33 -23.01 -0.90
C ASP A 311 -5.62 -23.42 -2.19
N ALA A 312 -6.38 -23.58 -3.28
CA ALA A 312 -5.81 -23.84 -4.60
C ALA A 312 -4.85 -22.73 -5.05
N VAL A 313 -5.25 -21.46 -4.90
CA VAL A 313 -4.41 -20.32 -5.27
C VAL A 313 -3.11 -20.31 -4.45
N ARG A 314 -3.18 -20.56 -3.15
CA ARG A 314 -2.00 -20.62 -2.28
C ARG A 314 -1.04 -21.73 -2.71
N MET A 315 -1.54 -22.95 -2.91
CA MET A 315 -0.73 -24.06 -3.40
C MET A 315 -0.09 -23.73 -4.76
N GLY A 316 -0.86 -23.13 -5.68
CA GLY A 316 -0.33 -22.72 -6.98
C GLY A 316 0.76 -21.65 -6.88
N PHE A 317 0.60 -20.67 -5.99
CA PHE A 317 1.63 -19.66 -5.72
C PHE A 317 2.87 -20.25 -5.05
N ASP A 318 2.73 -21.28 -4.21
CA ASP A 318 3.86 -21.98 -3.60
C ASP A 318 4.65 -22.82 -4.63
N MET A 319 3.99 -23.30 -5.69
CA MET A 319 4.60 -24.02 -6.81
C MET A 319 5.23 -23.09 -7.88
N ALA A 320 4.99 -21.78 -7.78
CA ALA A 320 5.34 -20.80 -8.79
C ALA A 320 6.83 -20.38 -8.75
N GLU A 321 7.44 -20.36 -9.93
CA GLU A 321 8.81 -19.94 -10.20
C GLU A 321 8.92 -18.53 -10.79
N GLY A 322 7.83 -18.01 -11.36
CA GLY A 322 7.80 -16.72 -12.04
C GLY A 322 7.97 -15.52 -11.11
N ASP A 323 8.45 -14.41 -11.66
CA ASP A 323 8.60 -13.14 -10.93
C ASP A 323 7.24 -12.53 -10.59
N ILE A 324 6.27 -12.68 -11.50
CA ILE A 324 4.90 -12.18 -11.38
C ILE A 324 3.94 -13.36 -11.23
N LEU A 325 3.08 -13.29 -10.21
CA LEU A 325 2.02 -14.24 -9.94
C LEU A 325 0.70 -13.71 -10.46
N MET A 326 -0.05 -14.52 -11.19
CA MET A 326 -1.37 -14.20 -11.72
C MET A 326 -2.39 -15.27 -11.37
N ILE A 327 -3.63 -14.87 -11.10
CA ILE A 327 -4.76 -15.78 -10.96
C ILE A 327 -5.65 -15.66 -12.20
N LEU A 328 -5.96 -16.78 -12.84
CA LEU A 328 -6.95 -16.86 -13.91
C LEU A 328 -8.02 -17.89 -13.53
N ASP A 329 -9.28 -17.47 -13.46
CA ASP A 329 -10.38 -18.39 -13.19
C ASP A 329 -10.61 -19.33 -14.39
N ALA A 330 -10.80 -20.63 -14.12
CA ALA A 330 -10.98 -21.65 -15.14
C ALA A 330 -12.29 -21.51 -15.94
N ASP A 331 -13.24 -20.69 -15.49
CA ASP A 331 -14.59 -20.56 -16.04
C ASP A 331 -14.73 -19.56 -17.19
N LEU A 332 -13.60 -18.98 -17.64
CA LEU A 332 -13.49 -18.02 -18.75
C LEU A 332 -14.31 -16.73 -18.61
N THR A 333 -14.76 -16.41 -17.39
CA THR A 333 -15.46 -15.15 -17.11
C THR A 333 -14.53 -13.93 -17.23
N VAL A 334 -13.22 -14.15 -17.04
CA VAL A 334 -12.13 -13.27 -17.47
C VAL A 334 -11.45 -13.92 -18.68
N SER A 335 -11.25 -13.13 -19.74
CA SER A 335 -10.64 -13.64 -20.97
C SER A 335 -9.13 -13.80 -20.81
N PRO A 336 -8.52 -14.95 -21.16
CA PRO A 336 -7.07 -15.13 -21.10
C PRO A 336 -6.30 -14.07 -21.91
N GLU A 337 -6.92 -13.54 -22.97
CA GLU A 337 -6.39 -12.46 -23.81
C GLU A 337 -6.25 -11.11 -23.06
N ASP A 338 -6.88 -10.96 -21.90
CA ASP A 338 -6.73 -9.77 -21.06
C ASP A 338 -5.49 -9.85 -20.15
N LEU A 339 -4.87 -11.02 -19.94
CA LEU A 339 -3.71 -11.19 -19.07
C LEU A 339 -2.52 -10.24 -19.38
N PRO A 340 -2.18 -9.96 -20.67
CA PRO A 340 -1.16 -8.98 -20.99
C PRO A 340 -1.43 -7.57 -20.42
N LYS A 341 -2.70 -7.18 -20.23
CA LYS A 341 -3.05 -5.88 -19.62
C LYS A 341 -2.60 -5.83 -18.17
N PHE A 342 -2.78 -6.92 -17.43
CA PHE A 342 -2.33 -7.05 -16.05
C PHE A 342 -0.81 -7.13 -15.96
N TYR A 343 -0.18 -7.92 -16.84
CA TYR A 343 1.27 -7.98 -16.96
C TYR A 343 1.85 -6.58 -17.16
N ASN A 344 1.34 -5.85 -18.15
CA ASN A 344 1.82 -4.51 -18.45
C ASN A 344 1.62 -3.57 -17.26
N ALA A 345 0.47 -3.60 -16.59
CA ALA A 345 0.21 -2.72 -15.46
C ALA A 345 1.20 -2.91 -14.30
N ILE A 346 1.63 -4.15 -14.01
CA ILE A 346 2.62 -4.40 -12.95
C ILE A 346 4.06 -4.20 -13.45
N ALA A 347 4.36 -4.68 -14.66
CA ALA A 347 5.71 -4.68 -15.24
C ALA A 347 6.21 -3.28 -15.58
N THR A 348 5.33 -2.40 -16.10
CA THR A 348 5.65 -0.98 -16.32
C THR A 348 5.67 -0.17 -15.04
N GLY A 349 5.36 -0.80 -13.89
CA GLY A 349 5.35 -0.14 -12.60
C GLY A 349 4.14 0.75 -12.34
N THR A 350 3.06 0.64 -13.12
CA THR A 350 1.81 1.41 -12.88
C THR A 350 1.25 1.16 -11.48
N GLY A 351 1.31 -0.09 -11.01
CA GLY A 351 0.98 -0.51 -9.65
C GLY A 351 1.95 -1.57 -9.12
N ASP A 352 1.84 -1.87 -7.83
CA ASP A 352 2.57 -2.97 -7.17
C ASP A 352 1.66 -4.19 -6.94
N PHE A 353 0.34 -3.97 -6.90
CA PHE A 353 -0.69 -5.00 -6.86
C PHE A 353 -1.81 -4.62 -7.83
N ILE A 354 -2.14 -5.51 -8.75
CA ILE A 354 -3.16 -5.27 -9.78
C ILE A 354 -4.38 -6.11 -9.49
N ASN A 355 -5.53 -5.45 -9.42
CA ASN A 355 -6.82 -6.06 -9.18
C ASN A 355 -7.68 -5.95 -10.44
N GLY A 356 -8.31 -7.04 -10.88
CA GLY A 356 -9.29 -6.95 -11.96
C GLY A 356 -10.55 -6.20 -11.50
N THR A 357 -11.21 -5.47 -12.41
CA THR A 357 -12.55 -4.93 -12.13
C THR A 357 -13.53 -5.24 -13.24
N ARG A 358 -14.67 -5.83 -12.85
CA ARG A 358 -15.76 -6.19 -13.76
C ARG A 358 -16.78 -5.06 -13.93
N LEU A 359 -16.70 -4.01 -13.09
CA LEU A 359 -17.79 -3.05 -12.90
C LEU A 359 -17.61 -1.74 -13.68
N VAL A 360 -16.59 -1.66 -14.55
CA VAL A 360 -16.30 -0.47 -15.37
C VAL A 360 -16.93 -0.57 -16.75
N TYR A 361 -16.72 -1.68 -17.46
CA TYR A 361 -17.31 -1.89 -18.79
C TYR A 361 -18.73 -2.45 -18.70
N ALA A 362 -19.49 -2.29 -19.79
CA ALA A 362 -20.79 -2.93 -19.93
C ALA A 362 -20.62 -4.45 -19.81
N MET A 363 -21.36 -5.05 -18.87
CA MET A 363 -21.38 -6.50 -18.66
C MET A 363 -22.33 -7.16 -19.65
N GLU A 364 -22.03 -8.38 -20.08
CA GLU A 364 -22.97 -9.19 -20.86
C GLU A 364 -24.27 -9.41 -20.07
N LYS A 365 -25.41 -9.45 -20.78
CA LYS A 365 -26.71 -9.71 -20.15
C LYS A 365 -26.62 -11.05 -19.41
N GLN A 366 -27.12 -11.09 -18.17
CA GLN A 366 -27.08 -12.25 -17.24
C GLN A 366 -25.76 -12.58 -16.55
N ALA A 367 -24.64 -11.91 -16.86
CA ALA A 367 -23.35 -12.20 -16.22
C ALA A 367 -23.36 -11.99 -14.69
N MET A 368 -24.17 -11.04 -14.18
CA MET A 368 -24.28 -10.80 -12.73
C MET A 368 -25.73 -10.50 -12.29
N ARG A 369 -26.18 -11.15 -11.22
CA ARG A 369 -27.49 -10.85 -10.60
C ARG A 369 -27.44 -9.49 -9.87
N PHE A 370 -28.55 -8.74 -9.88
CA PHE A 370 -28.64 -7.40 -9.28
C PHE A 370 -28.14 -7.32 -7.83
N LEU A 371 -28.52 -8.26 -6.96
CA LEU A 371 -28.06 -8.29 -5.56
C LEU A 371 -26.55 -8.49 -5.42
N ASN A 372 -25.93 -9.24 -6.34
CA ASN A 372 -24.47 -9.41 -6.34
C ASN A 372 -23.79 -8.09 -6.73
N MET A 373 -24.35 -7.35 -7.68
CA MET A 373 -23.85 -6.03 -8.06
C MET A 373 -23.93 -5.03 -6.89
N LEU A 374 -25.04 -5.03 -6.14
CA LEU A 374 -25.18 -4.19 -4.95
C LEU A 374 -24.17 -4.57 -3.86
N GLY A 375 -24.01 -5.87 -3.61
CA GLY A 375 -22.98 -6.39 -2.70
C GLY A 375 -21.58 -5.97 -3.10
N ASN A 376 -21.21 -6.13 -4.38
CA ASN A 376 -19.89 -5.72 -4.88
C ASN A 376 -19.67 -4.22 -4.68
N ARG A 377 -20.63 -3.36 -5.06
CA ARG A 377 -20.51 -1.91 -4.84
C ARG A 377 -20.37 -1.54 -3.37
N PHE A 378 -21.11 -2.21 -2.48
CA PHE A 378 -20.97 -2.03 -1.03
C PHE A 378 -19.55 -2.39 -0.55
N PHE A 379 -19.04 -3.57 -0.91
CA PHE A 379 -17.68 -3.97 -0.54
C PHE A 379 -16.63 -3.05 -1.14
N SER A 380 -16.78 -2.62 -2.40
CA SER A 380 -15.85 -1.68 -3.06
C SER A 380 -15.81 -0.32 -2.35
N ALA A 381 -16.96 0.24 -1.96
CA ALA A 381 -17.01 1.48 -1.19
C ALA A 381 -16.38 1.31 0.20
N MET A 382 -16.67 0.19 0.87
CA MET A 382 -16.10 -0.12 2.18
C MET A 382 -14.59 -0.31 2.13
N PHE A 383 -14.05 -1.02 1.13
CA PHE A 383 -12.61 -1.17 0.92
C PHE A 383 -11.96 0.17 0.57
N SER A 384 -12.61 0.97 -0.27
CA SER A 384 -12.11 2.30 -0.61
C SER A 384 -11.92 3.16 0.62
N TRP A 385 -12.91 3.15 1.51
CA TRP A 385 -12.84 3.84 2.79
C TRP A 385 -11.80 3.22 3.74
N LEU A 386 -11.80 1.90 3.91
CA LEU A 386 -10.90 1.17 4.82
C LEU A 386 -9.43 1.40 4.46
N LEU A 387 -9.10 1.22 3.18
CA LEU A 387 -7.72 1.19 2.69
C LEU A 387 -7.22 2.56 2.22
N GLY A 388 -8.11 3.53 2.04
CA GLY A 388 -7.75 4.86 1.53
C GLY A 388 -7.21 4.84 0.10
N GLN A 389 -7.52 3.80 -0.67
CA GLN A 389 -7.22 3.64 -2.09
C GLN A 389 -8.53 3.40 -2.85
N HIS A 390 -8.60 3.74 -4.14
CA HIS A 390 -9.85 3.58 -4.90
C HIS A 390 -10.09 2.11 -5.29
N PHE A 391 -11.31 1.61 -5.05
CA PHE A 391 -11.77 0.30 -5.51
C PHE A 391 -13.16 0.41 -6.13
N THR A 392 -13.34 -0.29 -7.25
CA THR A 392 -14.61 -0.47 -7.94
C THR A 392 -15.08 -1.91 -7.85
N ASP A 393 -14.20 -2.92 -7.73
CA ASP A 393 -14.57 -4.33 -7.57
C ASP A 393 -13.52 -5.13 -6.77
N THR A 394 -13.87 -5.55 -5.56
CA THR A 394 -12.94 -6.30 -4.69
C THR A 394 -12.94 -7.81 -4.95
N LEU A 395 -13.99 -8.31 -5.61
CA LEU A 395 -14.29 -9.74 -5.74
C LEU A 395 -14.02 -10.27 -7.16
N CYS A 396 -13.29 -9.52 -7.98
CA CYS A 396 -12.75 -10.07 -9.22
C CYS A 396 -11.64 -11.06 -8.86
N GLY A 397 -11.75 -12.27 -9.42
CA GLY A 397 -10.84 -13.36 -9.11
C GLY A 397 -9.43 -13.21 -9.70
N THR A 398 -9.27 -12.39 -10.74
CA THR A 398 -7.96 -12.10 -11.33
C THR A 398 -7.24 -11.04 -10.53
N LYS A 399 -6.15 -11.46 -9.87
CA LYS A 399 -5.24 -10.60 -9.14
C LYS A 399 -3.80 -10.90 -9.55
N VAL A 400 -2.97 -9.86 -9.55
CA VAL A 400 -1.58 -9.94 -9.99
C VAL A 400 -0.66 -9.21 -9.02
N MET A 401 0.44 -9.83 -8.63
CA MET A 401 1.46 -9.24 -7.77
C MET A 401 2.84 -9.86 -8.02
N PHE A 402 3.90 -9.20 -7.57
CA PHE A 402 5.23 -9.82 -7.57
C PHE A 402 5.30 -10.96 -6.55
N ARG A 403 5.98 -12.05 -6.91
CA ARG A 403 6.22 -13.20 -6.03
C ARG A 403 6.98 -12.80 -4.76
N ALA A 404 7.94 -11.87 -4.87
CA ALA A 404 8.65 -11.32 -3.72
C ALA A 404 7.69 -10.64 -2.71
N ASP A 405 6.70 -9.90 -3.19
CA ASP A 405 5.69 -9.29 -2.32
C ASP A 405 4.73 -10.32 -1.74
N TYR A 406 4.40 -11.38 -2.49
CA TYR A 406 3.59 -12.48 -1.95
C TYR A 406 4.30 -13.18 -0.79
N ASN A 407 5.60 -13.43 -0.88
CA ASN A 407 6.38 -14.04 0.20
C ASN A 407 6.39 -13.15 1.47
N ARG A 408 6.49 -11.83 1.29
CA ARG A 408 6.38 -10.86 2.41
C ARG A 408 4.98 -10.82 3.00
N LEU A 409 3.95 -10.97 2.16
CA LEU A 409 2.55 -11.04 2.56
C LEU A 409 2.29 -12.27 3.42
N VAL A 410 2.75 -13.45 2.98
CA VAL A 410 2.60 -14.73 3.69
C VAL A 410 3.12 -14.63 5.13
N THR A 411 4.27 -13.98 5.32
CA THR A 411 4.87 -13.76 6.65
C THR A 411 3.94 -12.95 7.58
N ASN A 412 3.11 -12.06 7.02
CA ASN A 412 2.19 -11.20 7.75
C ASN A 412 0.72 -11.68 7.69
N ARG A 413 0.43 -12.81 7.04
CA ARG A 413 -0.93 -13.28 6.73
C ARG A 413 -1.86 -13.34 7.95
N LYS A 414 -1.34 -13.86 9.07
CA LYS A 414 -2.06 -13.98 10.35
C LYS A 414 -2.56 -12.64 10.89
N PHE A 415 -2.01 -11.51 10.41
CA PHE A 415 -2.43 -10.18 10.82
C PHE A 415 -3.91 -9.92 10.51
N PHE A 416 -4.48 -10.40 9.39
CA PHE A 416 -5.90 -10.19 9.09
C PHE A 416 -6.80 -11.41 9.33
N GLY A 417 -6.25 -12.48 9.90
CA GLY A 417 -6.94 -13.75 10.14
C GLY A 417 -6.99 -14.63 8.88
N ASP A 418 -7.45 -15.87 9.04
CA ASP A 418 -7.44 -16.89 7.98
C ASP A 418 -8.84 -17.48 7.74
N PHE A 419 -9.80 -16.60 7.45
CA PHE A 419 -11.20 -16.98 7.26
C PHE A 419 -11.84 -16.35 6.01
N ASP A 420 -11.00 -15.99 5.03
CA ASP A 420 -11.45 -15.59 3.69
C ASP A 420 -11.82 -16.83 2.86
N PRO A 421 -13.09 -17.01 2.46
CA PRO A 421 -13.49 -18.16 1.68
C PRO A 421 -12.94 -18.15 0.24
N PHE A 422 -12.54 -16.99 -0.29
CA PHE A 422 -12.09 -16.83 -1.68
C PHE A 422 -10.60 -16.51 -1.81
N GLY A 423 -10.02 -15.86 -0.79
CA GLY A 423 -8.63 -15.41 -0.75
C GLY A 423 -8.40 -14.02 -1.35
N ASP A 424 -9.44 -13.42 -1.94
CA ASP A 424 -9.36 -12.12 -2.58
C ASP A 424 -9.05 -10.99 -1.57
N PHE A 425 -9.69 -11.02 -0.41
CA PHE A 425 -9.53 -9.99 0.62
C PHE A 425 -8.20 -10.17 1.35
N ASP A 426 -7.77 -11.41 1.58
CA ASP A 426 -6.44 -11.73 2.11
C ASP A 426 -5.33 -11.06 1.28
N LEU A 427 -5.38 -11.21 -0.05
CA LEU A 427 -4.41 -10.59 -0.95
C LEU A 427 -4.48 -9.06 -0.92
N ILE A 428 -5.67 -8.48 -0.96
CA ILE A 428 -5.87 -7.02 -0.93
C ILE A 428 -5.41 -6.41 0.40
N PHE A 429 -5.79 -7.00 1.54
CA PHE A 429 -5.38 -6.53 2.85
C PHE A 429 -3.88 -6.72 3.07
N GLY A 430 -3.32 -7.82 2.58
CA GLY A 430 -1.88 -8.06 2.59
C GLY A 430 -1.10 -7.02 1.80
N ALA A 431 -1.54 -6.71 0.56
CA ALA A 431 -0.96 -5.63 -0.25
C ALA A 431 -1.04 -4.27 0.46
N TYR A 432 -2.16 -3.97 1.11
CA TYR A 432 -2.28 -2.76 1.93
C TYR A 432 -1.28 -2.72 3.10
N LYS A 433 -1.08 -3.84 3.79
CA LYS A 433 -0.14 -3.95 4.92
C LYS A 433 1.32 -3.79 4.49
N LEU A 434 1.66 -4.28 3.30
CA LEU A 434 2.95 -4.08 2.66
C LEU A 434 3.12 -2.67 2.06
N ASN A 435 2.12 -1.80 2.21
CA ASN A 435 2.14 -0.44 1.69
C ASN A 435 2.30 -0.37 0.15
N LEU A 436 1.64 -1.30 -0.55
CA LEU A 436 1.68 -1.39 -2.00
C LEU A 436 0.67 -0.45 -2.65
N LYS A 437 1.04 0.10 -3.81
CA LYS A 437 0.09 0.79 -4.69
C LYS A 437 -0.82 -0.23 -5.35
N ILE A 438 -2.12 -0.11 -5.10
CA ILE A 438 -3.14 -0.97 -5.69
C ILE A 438 -3.76 -0.25 -6.89
N VAL A 439 -3.84 -0.92 -8.03
CA VAL A 439 -4.44 -0.41 -9.27
C VAL A 439 -5.47 -1.40 -9.80
N GLU A 440 -6.57 -0.88 -10.35
CA GLU A 440 -7.58 -1.72 -11.01
C GLU A 440 -7.42 -1.73 -12.53
N VAL A 441 -7.48 -2.92 -13.13
CA VAL A 441 -7.52 -3.11 -14.58
C VAL A 441 -8.93 -3.53 -14.98
N PRO A 442 -9.64 -2.75 -15.81
CA PRO A 442 -10.99 -3.08 -16.22
C PRO A 442 -10.99 -4.23 -17.21
N ILE A 443 -11.89 -5.19 -16.98
CA ILE A 443 -12.10 -6.36 -17.84
C ILE A 443 -13.55 -6.47 -18.27
N ARG A 444 -13.77 -7.10 -19.43
CA ARG A 444 -15.13 -7.39 -19.92
C ARG A 444 -15.57 -8.71 -19.28
N TYR A 445 -16.55 -8.62 -18.40
CA TYR A 445 -17.07 -9.78 -17.70
C TYR A 445 -18.05 -10.56 -18.59
N LYS A 446 -17.65 -11.78 -18.94
CA LYS A 446 -18.41 -12.68 -19.83
C LYS A 446 -19.33 -13.59 -19.03
N GLU A 447 -20.40 -14.05 -19.68
CA GLU A 447 -21.20 -15.13 -19.13
C GLU A 447 -20.37 -16.42 -19.04
N ARG A 448 -20.56 -17.17 -17.94
CA ARG A 448 -19.92 -18.46 -17.74
C ARG A 448 -20.47 -19.47 -18.75
N LYS A 449 -19.59 -20.17 -19.46
CA LYS A 449 -19.98 -21.16 -20.48
C LYS A 449 -20.31 -22.55 -19.92
N TYR A 450 -19.67 -22.96 -18.82
CA TYR A 450 -19.80 -24.30 -18.23
C TYR A 450 -19.75 -24.23 -16.70
N GLY A 451 -20.41 -25.18 -16.01
CA GLY A 451 -20.44 -25.26 -14.54
C GLY A 451 -21.47 -24.34 -13.86
N THR A 452 -21.72 -24.57 -12.56
CA THR A 452 -22.66 -23.77 -11.74
C THR A 452 -21.96 -22.94 -10.67
N THR A 453 -22.56 -21.82 -10.26
CA THR A 453 -21.96 -20.94 -9.25
C THR A 453 -21.96 -21.60 -7.86
N ASN A 454 -20.78 -21.91 -7.32
CA ASN A 454 -20.61 -22.52 -5.99
C ASN A 454 -20.69 -21.51 -4.81
N ILE A 455 -21.31 -20.33 -5.00
CA ILE A 455 -21.30 -19.22 -4.03
C ILE A 455 -22.66 -19.02 -3.37
N SER A 456 -22.73 -19.25 -2.06
CA SER A 456 -23.86 -18.83 -1.22
C SER A 456 -23.76 -17.34 -0.87
N ARG A 457 -24.64 -16.53 -1.46
CA ARG A 457 -24.61 -15.05 -1.39
C ARG A 457 -24.62 -14.52 0.04
N PHE A 458 -25.57 -14.95 0.85
CA PHE A 458 -25.75 -14.43 2.21
C PHE A 458 -24.70 -14.96 3.18
N ARG A 459 -24.40 -16.28 3.12
CA ARG A 459 -23.40 -16.89 4.00
C ARG A 459 -22.01 -16.30 3.73
N HIS A 460 -21.60 -16.26 2.46
CA HIS A 460 -20.30 -15.70 2.10
C HIS A 460 -20.26 -14.18 2.32
N GLY A 461 -21.34 -13.46 2.01
CA GLY A 461 -21.46 -12.03 2.31
C GLY A 461 -21.28 -11.70 3.79
N LEU A 462 -21.85 -12.50 4.69
CA LEU A 462 -21.67 -12.32 6.14
C LEU A 462 -20.23 -12.58 6.60
N ILE A 463 -19.56 -13.58 6.01
CA ILE A 463 -18.13 -13.87 6.30
C ILE A 463 -17.26 -12.70 5.84
N LEU A 464 -17.47 -12.21 4.62
CA LEU A 464 -16.76 -11.05 4.08
C LEU A 464 -16.99 -9.79 4.91
N LEU A 465 -18.22 -9.57 5.39
CA LEU A 465 -18.53 -8.45 6.29
C LEU A 465 -17.77 -8.58 7.62
N LYS A 466 -17.75 -9.78 8.22
CA LYS A 466 -16.97 -10.05 9.45
C LYS A 466 -15.48 -9.76 9.23
N MET A 467 -14.92 -10.15 8.10
CA MET A 467 -13.53 -9.81 7.74
C MET A 467 -13.32 -8.30 7.67
N CYS A 468 -14.24 -7.56 7.05
CA CYS A 468 -14.12 -6.11 6.93
C CYS A 468 -14.20 -5.42 8.29
N VAL A 469 -15.07 -5.88 9.19
CA VAL A 469 -15.13 -5.39 10.58
C VAL A 469 -13.83 -5.71 11.33
N PHE A 470 -13.27 -6.91 11.15
CA PHE A 470 -12.00 -7.29 11.73
C PHE A 470 -10.85 -6.42 11.22
N ALA A 471 -10.76 -6.21 9.91
CA ALA A 471 -9.78 -5.32 9.28
C ALA A 471 -9.96 -3.87 9.73
N ALA A 472 -11.21 -3.38 9.86
CA ALA A 472 -11.51 -2.03 10.33
C ALA A 472 -10.92 -1.76 11.72
N ARG A 473 -11.01 -2.74 12.64
CA ARG A 473 -10.41 -2.67 13.98
C ARG A 473 -8.89 -2.55 13.94
N LYS A 474 -8.24 -3.18 12.96
CA LYS A 474 -6.77 -3.15 12.81
C LYS A 474 -6.25 -1.95 12.02
N ILE A 475 -7.06 -1.38 11.13
CA ILE A 475 -6.66 -0.31 10.21
C ILE A 475 -7.13 1.06 10.70
N LYS A 476 -8.43 1.20 10.97
CA LYS A 476 -9.07 2.50 11.28
C LYS A 476 -9.16 2.77 12.77
N PHE A 477 -9.67 1.80 13.51
CA PHE A 477 -10.05 1.94 14.93
C PHE A 477 -9.03 1.29 15.87
N ARG A 478 -7.74 1.39 15.55
CA ARG A 478 -6.65 0.79 16.35
C ARG A 478 -6.39 1.55 17.64
#